data_AF-A0A229TTV5-F1
#
_entry.id   AF-A0A229TTV5-F1
#
_cell.length_a   1.000
_cell.length_b   1.000
_cell.length_c   1.000
_cell.angle_alpha   90.00
_cell.angle_beta   90.00
_cell.angle_gamma   90.00
#
_symmetry.space_group_name_H-M   'P 1'
#
loop_
_entity.id
_entity.type
_entity.pdbx_description
1 polymer ?
#
loop_
_entity_poly.entity_id
_entity_poly.type
_entity_poly.pdbx_seq_one_letter_code
_entity_poly.pdbx_strand_id
1 'polypeptide(L)'
;MRREATASMEPHRPLLVRIGTLARADAPSGWERIELHFRQVGDHTELEPIAFTRGSGHAYPAPAELTAVFGELRDAMYEPGVGAWLQARYALHPSGEFDLDVSTTARPWWQTPPDDLAAALEAELKAFPRDPEHLPDWWRRAAGLPLGTKFRHARVVDSYADGDAPVMGRPPVPTDEVPALLRYLERQPAVLVGSGLGPDIFSGGTESDVPESYHTDGTWIWHASVPHYLRKYGTPPEPDFLTHIRDQDFQPPYVDKLTRRTAAADLLGRSRPKADPGEALPTTGDIAAELETRTDPALEDPALLVVLAQRLAEHGVWPAAYRLASRADGAWCLNPTDRGWEVARYAGGAPVRPQYFERAEDAAQHLLGALLLHPARMTGGAETPLETSAELADWPIQPAEGDPPLTLLRNKRVVRLPAGTVVLRFGDESGNLVHHDETRFAATSLPIERDREERRYRLRRTLAVVIGVAIPWANLPGGGVAYVLPKPLSEHVADGSLERIE
;
A
#
# COMPACT_ATOMS: atom_id res chain seq x y z
N MET A 1 -14.12 5.42 -20.40
CA MET A 1 -13.90 6.88 -20.55
C MET A 1 -15.02 7.43 -21.42
N ARG A 2 -16.01 8.14 -20.85
CA ARG A 2 -16.95 8.94 -21.66
C ARG A 2 -16.17 10.14 -22.18
N ARG A 3 -16.22 10.41 -23.50
CA ARG A 3 -15.75 11.66 -24.09
C ARG A 3 -16.61 12.79 -23.50
N GLU A 4 -16.04 13.63 -22.65
CA GLU A 4 -16.65 14.91 -22.28
C GLU A 4 -16.41 15.93 -23.41
N ALA A 5 -17.25 16.96 -23.43
CA ALA A 5 -17.53 17.82 -24.59
C ALA A 5 -16.30 18.32 -25.36
N THR A 6 -16.29 18.13 -26.68
CA THR A 6 -15.44 18.88 -27.61
C THR A 6 -15.89 20.34 -27.62
N ALA A 7 -15.24 21.18 -26.81
CA ALA A 7 -15.26 22.62 -27.04
C ALA A 7 -14.81 22.90 -28.49
N SER A 8 -15.40 23.91 -29.13
CA SER A 8 -15.03 24.25 -30.51
C SER A 8 -13.54 24.61 -30.55
N MET A 9 -12.73 23.77 -31.19
CA MET A 9 -11.27 23.94 -31.27
C MET A 9 -10.85 25.05 -32.25
N GLU A 10 -11.78 25.53 -33.07
CA GLU A 10 -11.50 26.44 -34.18
C GLU A 10 -10.89 27.79 -33.76
N PRO A 11 -11.35 28.46 -32.68
CA PRO A 11 -10.74 29.70 -32.21
C PRO A 11 -9.30 29.53 -31.70
N HIS A 12 -8.93 28.33 -31.27
CA HIS A 12 -7.63 28.03 -30.66
C HIS A 12 -6.65 27.33 -31.62
N ARG A 13 -7.06 27.11 -32.88
CA ARG A 13 -6.26 26.44 -33.92
C ARG A 13 -4.83 27.00 -34.05
N PRO A 14 -4.57 28.33 -33.98
CA PRO A 14 -3.19 28.84 -34.07
C PRO A 14 -2.26 28.31 -32.96
N LEU A 15 -2.74 28.26 -31.72
CA LEU A 15 -1.98 27.73 -30.58
C LEU A 15 -1.75 26.22 -30.73
N LEU A 16 -2.77 25.49 -31.18
CA LEU A 16 -2.68 24.04 -31.41
C LEU A 16 -1.69 23.68 -32.51
N VAL A 17 -1.61 24.47 -33.58
CA VAL A 17 -0.61 24.29 -34.64
C VAL A 17 0.79 24.61 -34.13
N ARG A 18 0.95 25.64 -33.29
CA ARG A 18 2.23 25.99 -32.66
C ARG A 18 2.73 24.87 -31.73
N ILE A 19 1.85 24.29 -30.91
CA ILE A 19 2.12 23.11 -30.09
C ILE A 19 2.64 21.95 -30.96
N GLY A 20 1.93 21.61 -32.02
CA GLY A 20 2.33 20.53 -32.93
C GLY A 20 3.67 20.80 -33.63
N THR A 21 3.98 22.07 -33.92
CA THR A 21 5.24 22.48 -34.54
C THR A 21 6.42 22.30 -33.58
N LEU A 22 6.29 22.82 -32.35
CA LEU A 22 7.31 22.72 -31.31
C LEU A 22 7.54 21.26 -30.90
N ALA A 23 6.49 20.47 -30.76
CA ALA A 23 6.59 19.05 -30.41
C ALA A 23 7.41 18.24 -31.41
N ARG A 24 7.36 18.58 -32.70
CA ARG A 24 8.11 17.91 -33.77
C ARG A 24 9.59 18.30 -33.81
N ALA A 25 9.94 19.51 -33.39
CA ALA A 25 11.29 20.03 -33.53
C ALA A 25 12.32 19.15 -32.80
N ASP A 26 11.97 18.67 -31.61
CA ASP A 26 12.84 17.87 -30.75
C ASP A 26 12.46 16.36 -30.74
N ALA A 27 11.51 15.95 -31.58
CA ALA A 27 11.08 14.56 -31.63
C ALA A 27 12.16 13.66 -32.27
N PRO A 28 12.40 12.46 -31.71
CA PRO A 28 13.36 11.51 -32.28
C PRO A 28 12.93 11.05 -33.68
N SER A 29 13.89 10.77 -34.56
CA SER A 29 13.60 10.35 -35.94
C SER A 29 12.79 9.05 -36.01
N GLY A 30 11.87 8.95 -36.98
CA GLY A 30 11.12 7.73 -37.26
C GLY A 30 9.86 7.52 -36.41
N TRP A 31 9.41 8.56 -35.70
CA TRP A 31 8.17 8.54 -34.95
C TRP A 31 6.94 8.36 -35.86
N GLU A 32 5.97 7.58 -35.38
CA GLU A 32 4.68 7.31 -36.02
C GLU A 32 3.54 8.10 -35.39
N ARG A 33 3.72 8.52 -34.12
CA ARG A 33 2.78 9.37 -33.37
C ARG A 33 3.51 10.03 -32.20
N ILE A 34 3.17 11.26 -31.89
CA ILE A 34 3.61 11.95 -30.67
C ILE A 34 2.40 12.15 -29.77
N GLU A 35 2.53 11.85 -28.48
CA GLU A 35 1.58 12.28 -27.47
C GLU A 35 2.24 13.26 -26.52
N LEU A 36 1.53 14.35 -26.20
CA LEU A 36 1.94 15.32 -25.20
C LEU A 36 0.95 15.25 -24.06
N HIS A 37 1.43 14.91 -22.87
CA HIS A 37 0.61 14.83 -21.68
C HIS A 37 0.97 16.04 -20.80
N PHE A 38 0.12 17.05 -20.82
CA PHE A 38 0.29 18.29 -20.06
C PHE A 38 -0.61 18.27 -18.83
N ARG A 39 -0.10 18.75 -17.69
CA ARG A 39 -0.82 18.81 -16.42
C ARG A 39 -0.42 20.08 -15.67
N GLN A 40 -1.40 20.79 -15.12
CA GLN A 40 -1.15 21.99 -14.32
C GLN A 40 -2.18 22.17 -13.21
N VAL A 41 -1.71 22.58 -12.03
CA VAL A 41 -2.53 23.08 -10.92
C VAL A 41 -1.79 24.23 -10.23
N GLY A 42 -2.39 25.42 -10.21
CA GLY A 42 -1.70 26.62 -9.74
C GLY A 42 -0.40 26.82 -10.52
N ASP A 43 0.72 26.93 -9.80
CA ASP A 43 2.05 27.12 -10.39
C ASP A 43 2.78 25.81 -10.71
N HIS A 44 2.27 24.65 -10.27
CA HIS A 44 2.88 23.35 -10.54
C HIS A 44 2.48 22.85 -11.92
N THR A 45 3.47 22.61 -12.79
CA THR A 45 3.25 22.20 -14.18
C THR A 45 4.15 21.03 -14.57
N GLU A 46 3.58 20.04 -15.24
CA GLU A 46 4.31 18.95 -15.89
C GLU A 46 3.93 18.84 -17.36
N LEU A 47 4.93 18.56 -18.19
CA LEU A 47 4.73 18.21 -19.60
C LEU A 47 5.58 17.00 -19.93
N GLU A 48 4.94 15.94 -20.41
CA GLU A 48 5.62 14.74 -20.87
C GLU A 48 5.33 14.49 -22.36
N PRO A 49 6.33 14.73 -23.23
CA PRO A 49 6.30 14.32 -24.62
C PRO A 49 6.72 12.85 -24.78
N ILE A 50 5.91 12.07 -25.48
CA ILE A 50 6.16 10.65 -25.77
C ILE A 50 6.09 10.45 -27.28
N ALA A 51 7.19 9.97 -27.87
CA ALA A 51 7.24 9.58 -29.28
C ALA A 51 7.09 8.06 -29.42
N PHE A 52 6.11 7.62 -30.22
CA PHE A 52 5.87 6.21 -30.50
C PHE A 52 6.54 5.81 -31.82
N THR A 53 7.34 4.74 -31.79
CA THR A 53 8.01 4.17 -32.96
C THR A 53 7.85 2.65 -32.94
N ARG A 54 7.31 2.04 -34.00
CA ARG A 54 7.06 0.59 -34.08
C ARG A 54 6.30 0.01 -32.87
N GLY A 55 5.33 0.77 -32.36
CA GLY A 55 4.53 0.39 -31.18
C GLY A 55 5.16 0.68 -29.82
N SER A 56 6.43 1.10 -29.74
CA SER A 56 7.10 1.46 -28.47
C SER A 56 7.14 2.97 -28.27
N GLY A 57 6.64 3.44 -27.12
CA GLY A 57 6.71 4.85 -26.71
C GLY A 57 7.97 5.16 -25.92
N HIS A 58 8.63 6.28 -26.25
CA HIS A 58 9.78 6.79 -25.50
C HIS A 58 9.56 8.26 -25.16
N ALA A 59 9.71 8.60 -23.87
CA ALA A 59 9.67 9.99 -23.42
C ALA A 59 10.92 10.73 -23.92
N TYR A 60 10.78 12.02 -24.23
CA TYR A 60 11.88 12.89 -24.64
C TYR A 60 11.77 14.27 -24.00
N PRO A 61 12.87 15.04 -23.88
CA PRO A 61 12.86 16.34 -23.22
C PRO A 61 11.86 17.32 -23.86
N ALA A 62 11.08 18.00 -23.02
CA ALA A 62 10.16 19.04 -23.45
C ALA A 62 10.86 20.41 -23.53
N PRO A 63 10.84 21.10 -24.68
CA PRO A 63 11.33 22.47 -24.75
C PRO A 63 10.44 23.40 -23.90
N ALA A 64 11.05 24.33 -23.15
CA ALA A 64 10.33 25.23 -22.23
C ALA A 64 9.24 26.07 -22.91
N GLU A 65 9.45 26.42 -24.18
CA GLU A 65 8.44 27.13 -24.99
C GLU A 65 7.17 26.29 -25.19
N LEU A 66 7.28 24.98 -25.34
CA LEU A 66 6.12 24.10 -25.52
C LEU A 66 5.21 24.14 -24.28
N THR A 67 5.79 24.09 -23.09
CA THR A 67 5.07 24.24 -21.81
C THR A 67 4.35 25.60 -21.74
N ALA A 68 5.02 26.68 -22.14
CA ALA A 68 4.43 28.02 -22.14
C ALA A 68 3.21 28.13 -23.07
N VAL A 69 3.28 27.56 -24.28
CA VAL A 69 2.15 27.59 -25.24
C VAL A 69 0.95 26.78 -24.74
N PHE A 70 1.16 25.68 -24.01
CA PHE A 70 0.07 24.98 -23.33
C PHE A 70 -0.58 25.85 -22.25
N GLY A 71 0.20 26.61 -21.49
CA GLY A 71 -0.33 27.60 -20.53
C GLY A 71 -1.19 28.67 -21.22
N GLU A 72 -0.73 29.23 -22.33
CA GLU A 72 -1.51 30.18 -23.14
C GLU A 72 -2.83 29.57 -23.64
N LEU A 73 -2.78 28.32 -24.12
CA LEU A 73 -3.98 27.58 -24.55
C LEU A 73 -4.95 27.36 -23.39
N ARG A 74 -4.44 27.03 -22.22
CA ARG A 74 -5.22 26.80 -21.00
C ARG A 74 -5.98 28.05 -20.59
N ASP A 75 -5.29 29.19 -20.58
CA ASP A 75 -5.88 30.49 -20.24
C ASP A 75 -6.93 30.91 -21.28
N ALA A 76 -6.65 30.69 -22.57
CA ALA A 76 -7.58 31.01 -23.65
C ALA A 76 -8.85 30.16 -23.65
N MET A 77 -8.77 28.92 -23.13
CA MET A 77 -9.89 27.97 -23.03
C MET A 77 -10.63 28.05 -21.68
N TYR A 78 -10.27 28.99 -20.80
CA TYR A 78 -10.96 29.18 -19.53
C TYR A 78 -12.41 29.66 -19.74
N GLU A 79 -13.35 28.96 -19.09
CA GLU A 79 -14.75 29.35 -19.03
C GLU A 79 -15.13 29.76 -17.58
N PRO A 80 -15.67 30.98 -17.37
CA PRO A 80 -16.12 31.42 -16.05
C PRO A 80 -17.15 30.48 -15.42
N GLY A 81 -16.94 30.11 -14.16
CA GLY A 81 -17.81 29.17 -13.43
C GLY A 81 -17.47 27.69 -13.68
N VAL A 82 -16.86 27.33 -14.82
CA VAL A 82 -16.41 25.96 -15.11
C VAL A 82 -14.96 25.74 -14.65
N GLY A 83 -14.12 26.76 -14.81
CA GLY A 83 -12.68 26.71 -14.53
C GLY A 83 -11.83 26.30 -15.73
N ALA A 84 -10.51 26.42 -15.60
CA ALA A 84 -9.57 25.95 -16.61
C ALA A 84 -9.44 24.42 -16.58
N TRP A 85 -8.99 23.79 -17.66
CA TRP A 85 -8.67 22.36 -17.61
C TRP A 85 -7.37 22.12 -16.81
N LEU A 86 -7.29 20.98 -16.12
CA LEU A 86 -6.13 20.62 -15.28
C LEU A 86 -5.15 19.70 -16.00
N GLN A 87 -5.62 18.98 -17.02
CA GLN A 87 -4.79 18.12 -17.83
C GLN A 87 -5.27 18.09 -19.27
N ALA A 88 -4.32 17.91 -20.18
CA ALA A 88 -4.55 17.82 -21.60
C ALA A 88 -3.71 16.68 -22.21
N ARG A 89 -4.32 15.94 -23.14
CA ARG A 89 -3.63 14.98 -24.00
C ARG A 89 -3.73 15.48 -25.44
N TYR A 90 -2.60 15.87 -26.00
CA TYR A 90 -2.50 16.27 -27.40
C TYR A 90 -1.83 15.15 -28.20
N ALA A 91 -2.51 14.60 -29.20
CA ALA A 91 -1.99 13.54 -30.05
C ALA A 91 -1.71 14.08 -31.44
N LEU A 92 -0.49 13.88 -31.95
CA LEU A 92 -0.03 14.38 -33.24
C LEU A 92 0.39 13.24 -34.15
N HIS A 93 -0.15 13.22 -35.37
CA HIS A 93 0.21 12.28 -36.42
C HIS A 93 1.19 12.90 -37.42
N PRO A 94 2.03 12.10 -38.13
CA PRO A 94 2.98 12.58 -39.12
C PRO A 94 2.36 13.49 -40.19
N SER A 95 1.10 13.23 -40.58
CA SER A 95 0.30 14.02 -41.52
C SER A 95 0.10 15.48 -41.12
N GLY A 96 0.24 15.81 -39.83
CA GLY A 96 -0.10 17.12 -39.28
C GLY A 96 -1.49 17.13 -38.64
N GLU A 97 -2.25 16.05 -38.77
CA GLU A 97 -3.50 15.85 -38.04
C GLU A 97 -3.20 15.71 -36.55
N PHE A 98 -4.07 16.31 -35.74
CA PHE A 98 -3.95 16.26 -34.30
C PHE A 98 -5.33 16.24 -33.63
N ASP A 99 -5.36 15.68 -32.43
CA ASP A 99 -6.49 15.67 -31.52
C ASP A 99 -6.08 16.27 -30.17
N LEU A 100 -7.02 16.91 -29.49
CA LEU A 100 -6.87 17.40 -28.13
C LEU A 100 -8.01 16.87 -27.26
N ASP A 101 -7.65 16.15 -26.21
CA ASP A 101 -8.56 15.85 -25.11
C ASP A 101 -8.16 16.65 -23.88
N VAL A 102 -9.09 17.42 -23.31
CA VAL A 102 -8.88 18.15 -22.06
C VAL A 102 -9.80 17.63 -20.98
N SER A 103 -9.39 17.76 -19.72
CA SER A 103 -10.22 17.42 -18.58
C SER A 103 -10.19 18.52 -17.54
N THR A 104 -11.36 19.04 -17.20
CA THR A 104 -11.58 20.01 -16.12
C THR A 104 -11.85 19.35 -14.78
N THR A 105 -12.27 18.08 -14.77
CA THR A 105 -12.80 17.40 -13.57
C THR A 105 -12.01 16.18 -13.14
N ALA A 106 -11.28 15.49 -14.03
CA ALA A 106 -10.49 14.32 -13.63
C ALA A 106 -9.24 14.74 -12.85
N ARG A 107 -8.89 13.93 -11.84
CA ARG A 107 -7.69 14.13 -11.01
C ARG A 107 -6.45 13.95 -11.89
N PRO A 108 -5.53 14.94 -11.95
CA PRO A 108 -4.25 14.77 -12.62
C PRO A 108 -3.45 13.67 -11.93
N TRP A 109 -2.80 12.84 -12.72
CA TRP A 109 -1.75 11.94 -12.25
C TRP A 109 -0.41 12.68 -12.35
N TRP A 110 0.44 12.60 -11.34
CA TRP A 110 1.71 13.34 -11.33
C TRP A 110 2.87 12.36 -11.41
N GLN A 111 3.93 12.72 -12.14
CA GLN A 111 5.23 12.05 -11.99
C GLN A 111 5.89 12.51 -10.69
N THR A 112 5.85 13.83 -10.46
CA THR A 112 6.32 14.50 -9.26
C THR A 112 5.17 15.34 -8.72
N PRO A 113 4.42 14.86 -7.71
CA PRO A 113 3.29 15.61 -7.16
C PRO A 113 3.75 16.94 -6.55
N PRO A 114 2.87 17.97 -6.50
CA PRO A 114 3.18 19.20 -5.79
C PRO A 114 3.43 18.93 -4.29
N ASP A 115 4.43 19.60 -3.71
CA ASP A 115 4.76 19.48 -2.27
C ASP A 115 3.56 19.78 -1.36
N ASP A 116 2.79 20.82 -1.70
CA ASP A 116 1.52 21.17 -1.07
C ASP A 116 0.40 21.26 -2.11
N LEU A 117 -0.21 20.10 -2.38
CA LEU A 117 -1.32 20.00 -3.32
C LEU A 117 -2.53 20.85 -2.88
N ALA A 118 -2.79 21.01 -1.58
CA ALA A 118 -3.94 21.78 -1.10
C ALA A 118 -3.77 23.28 -1.41
N ALA A 119 -2.58 23.83 -1.14
CA ALA A 119 -2.26 25.21 -1.48
C ALA A 119 -2.29 25.47 -3.00
N ALA A 120 -1.77 24.53 -3.80
CA ALA A 120 -1.82 24.65 -5.26
C ALA A 120 -3.27 24.65 -5.79
N LEU A 121 -4.13 23.79 -5.24
CA LEU A 121 -5.56 23.73 -5.57
C LEU A 121 -6.34 24.98 -5.13
N GLU A 122 -5.95 25.61 -4.03
CA GLU A 122 -6.52 26.90 -3.58
C GLU A 122 -6.12 28.04 -4.52
N ALA A 123 -4.84 28.12 -4.88
CA ALA A 123 -4.32 29.10 -5.84
C ALA A 123 -5.00 28.96 -7.21
N GLU A 124 -5.18 27.71 -7.65
CA GLU A 124 -5.91 27.36 -8.88
C GLU A 124 -7.35 27.89 -8.85
N LEU A 125 -8.10 27.69 -7.75
CA LEU A 125 -9.48 28.21 -7.62
C LEU A 125 -9.53 29.73 -7.58
N LYS A 126 -8.49 30.39 -7.07
CA LYS A 126 -8.39 31.85 -7.06
C LYS A 126 -8.14 32.41 -8.47
N ALA A 127 -7.33 31.74 -9.28
CA ALA A 127 -7.02 32.15 -10.65
C ALA A 127 -8.16 31.79 -11.64
N PHE A 128 -8.75 30.60 -11.50
CA PHE A 128 -9.81 30.08 -12.36
C PHE A 128 -11.02 29.62 -11.53
N PRO A 129 -11.86 30.57 -11.06
CA PRO A 129 -13.03 30.27 -10.22
C PRO A 129 -13.98 29.25 -10.83
N ARG A 130 -14.52 28.38 -9.97
CA ARG A 130 -15.48 27.34 -10.32
C ARG A 130 -16.72 27.40 -9.45
N ASP A 131 -17.87 27.17 -10.06
CA ASP A 131 -19.12 26.98 -9.35
C ASP A 131 -19.10 25.63 -8.63
N PRO A 132 -19.86 25.49 -7.51
CA PRO A 132 -19.84 24.27 -6.72
C PRO A 132 -20.14 22.99 -7.51
N GLU A 133 -20.96 23.05 -8.56
CA GLU A 133 -21.29 21.87 -9.39
C GLU A 133 -20.15 21.42 -10.32
N HIS A 134 -19.21 22.32 -10.63
CA HIS A 134 -18.03 22.02 -11.45
C HIS A 134 -16.80 21.61 -10.63
N LEU A 135 -16.93 21.58 -9.29
CA LEU A 135 -15.85 21.19 -8.39
C LEU A 135 -15.95 19.70 -8.02
N PRO A 136 -15.06 18.83 -8.55
CA PRO A 136 -15.14 17.39 -8.33
C PRO A 136 -14.78 17.02 -6.87
N ASP A 137 -15.33 15.89 -6.41
CA ASP A 137 -15.20 15.47 -5.01
C ASP A 137 -13.77 15.09 -4.59
N TRP A 138 -12.87 14.72 -5.51
CA TRP A 138 -11.46 14.51 -5.18
C TRP A 138 -10.75 15.83 -4.84
N TRP A 139 -11.10 16.92 -5.53
CA TRP A 139 -10.54 18.25 -5.29
C TRP A 139 -11.05 18.77 -3.96
N ARG A 140 -12.36 18.63 -3.71
CA ARG A 140 -12.96 18.99 -2.42
C ARG A 140 -12.26 18.29 -1.26
N ARG A 141 -11.93 17.01 -1.40
CA ARG A 141 -11.16 16.26 -0.39
C ARG A 141 -9.78 16.86 -0.17
N ALA A 142 -9.00 17.04 -1.24
CA ALA A 142 -7.65 17.57 -1.15
C ALA A 142 -7.59 19.01 -0.60
N ALA A 143 -8.59 19.84 -0.89
CA ALA A 143 -8.68 21.23 -0.42
C ALA A 143 -9.41 21.39 0.92
N GLY A 144 -9.79 20.31 1.62
CA GLY A 144 -10.47 20.40 2.92
C GLY A 144 -11.88 21.02 2.84
N LEU A 145 -12.59 20.84 1.72
CA LEU A 145 -13.93 21.37 1.48
C LEU A 145 -15.01 20.29 1.71
N PRO A 146 -16.27 20.68 1.99
CA PRO A 146 -17.37 19.73 2.03
C PRO A 146 -17.62 19.09 0.65
N LEU A 147 -18.03 17.81 0.65
CA LEU A 147 -18.36 17.08 -0.57
C LEU A 147 -19.57 17.70 -1.31
N GLY A 148 -19.51 17.67 -2.63
CA GLY A 148 -20.57 18.12 -3.54
C GLY A 148 -21.59 17.03 -3.86
N THR A 149 -21.35 15.80 -3.41
CA THR A 149 -22.24 14.65 -3.61
C THR A 149 -23.70 14.99 -3.25
N LYS A 150 -24.64 14.58 -4.12
CA LYS A 150 -26.09 14.69 -3.90
C LYS A 150 -26.65 13.29 -3.70
N PHE A 151 -27.28 13.05 -2.55
CA PHE A 151 -27.90 11.77 -2.25
C PHE A 151 -29.34 11.72 -2.75
N ARG A 152 -29.74 10.58 -3.31
CA ARG A 152 -31.14 10.23 -3.58
C ARG A 152 -31.71 9.50 -2.37
N HIS A 153 -32.95 9.79 -1.98
CA HIS A 153 -33.59 9.11 -0.86
C HIS A 153 -34.55 8.04 -1.38
N ALA A 154 -34.30 6.79 -1.01
CA ALA A 154 -35.15 5.67 -1.41
C ALA A 154 -36.50 5.75 -0.69
N ARG A 155 -37.59 5.72 -1.45
CA ARG A 155 -38.94 5.70 -0.89
C ARG A 155 -39.27 4.34 -0.32
N VAL A 156 -39.60 4.30 0.98
CA VAL A 156 -40.03 3.07 1.67
C VAL A 156 -41.32 2.51 1.05
N VAL A 157 -42.32 3.38 0.84
CA VAL A 157 -43.60 3.07 0.18
C VAL A 157 -43.95 4.14 -0.85
N ASP A 158 -44.94 3.89 -1.72
CA ASP A 158 -45.28 4.85 -2.78
C ASP A 158 -46.08 6.05 -2.25
N SER A 159 -46.95 5.81 -1.28
CA SER A 159 -47.69 6.83 -0.54
C SER A 159 -48.09 6.28 0.83
N TYR A 160 -48.09 7.16 1.85
CA TYR A 160 -48.53 6.84 3.21
C TYR A 160 -49.06 8.11 3.89
N ALA A 161 -50.22 7.98 4.54
CA ALA A 161 -50.78 8.97 5.45
C ALA A 161 -51.04 8.29 6.79
N ASP A 162 -50.88 9.02 7.89
CA ASP A 162 -51.01 8.46 9.23
C ASP A 162 -52.43 7.92 9.46
N GLY A 163 -52.54 6.65 9.85
CA GLY A 163 -53.81 5.93 10.03
C GLY A 163 -54.37 5.24 8.77
N ASP A 164 -53.79 5.45 7.59
CA ASP A 164 -54.18 4.76 6.35
C ASP A 164 -53.23 3.59 6.01
N ALA A 165 -53.72 2.61 5.24
CA ALA A 165 -52.88 1.53 4.77
C ALA A 165 -51.81 2.05 3.79
N PRO A 166 -50.52 1.67 3.94
CA PRO A 166 -49.46 2.09 3.02
C PRO A 166 -49.71 1.56 1.60
N VAL A 167 -49.52 2.44 0.60
CA VAL A 167 -49.70 2.09 -0.81
C VAL A 167 -48.40 1.53 -1.39
N MET A 168 -48.47 0.32 -1.94
CA MET A 168 -47.38 -0.38 -2.62
C MET A 168 -47.81 -0.87 -4.00
N GLY A 169 -47.48 -0.11 -5.05
CA GLY A 169 -47.86 -0.38 -6.44
C GLY A 169 -46.70 -0.88 -7.31
N ARG A 170 -45.70 -1.53 -6.71
CA ARG A 170 -44.43 -1.89 -7.36
C ARG A 170 -44.40 -3.37 -7.78
N PRO A 171 -43.76 -3.73 -8.90
CA PRO A 171 -43.57 -5.13 -9.29
C PRO A 171 -42.79 -5.91 -8.22
N PRO A 172 -43.13 -7.18 -7.94
CA PRO A 172 -42.41 -8.00 -6.97
C PRO A 172 -40.97 -8.25 -7.43
N VAL A 173 -40.05 -8.36 -6.47
CA VAL A 173 -38.68 -8.79 -6.75
C VAL A 173 -38.67 -10.30 -7.03
N PRO A 174 -37.99 -10.78 -8.09
CA PRO A 174 -37.77 -12.20 -8.31
C PRO A 174 -37.19 -12.89 -7.07
N THR A 175 -37.70 -14.07 -6.71
CA THR A 175 -37.36 -14.74 -5.45
C THR A 175 -35.88 -15.13 -5.34
N ASP A 176 -35.22 -15.34 -6.47
CA ASP A 176 -33.79 -15.62 -6.60
C ASP A 176 -32.90 -14.38 -6.36
N GLU A 177 -33.41 -13.17 -6.62
CA GLU A 177 -32.69 -11.92 -6.36
C GLU A 177 -32.76 -11.49 -4.87
N VAL A 178 -33.80 -11.88 -4.14
CA VAL A 178 -34.07 -11.42 -2.76
C VAL A 178 -32.87 -11.61 -1.81
N PRO A 179 -32.17 -12.77 -1.77
CA PRO A 179 -31.02 -12.95 -0.89
C PRO A 179 -29.86 -11.98 -1.19
N ALA A 180 -29.58 -11.74 -2.47
CA ALA A 180 -28.51 -10.84 -2.89
C ALA A 180 -28.87 -9.37 -2.58
N LEU A 181 -30.13 -9.01 -2.79
CA LEU A 181 -30.68 -7.69 -2.49
C LEU A 181 -30.68 -7.37 -0.98
N LEU A 182 -31.14 -8.30 -0.13
CA LEU A 182 -31.07 -8.12 1.32
C LEU A 182 -29.63 -7.93 1.80
N ARG A 183 -28.69 -8.73 1.27
CA ARG A 183 -27.27 -8.56 1.57
C ARG A 183 -26.75 -7.19 1.14
N TYR A 184 -27.14 -6.65 -0.02
CA TYR A 184 -26.77 -5.30 -0.43
C TYR A 184 -27.27 -4.25 0.57
N LEU A 185 -28.56 -4.32 0.92
CA LEU A 185 -29.23 -3.33 1.77
C LEU A 185 -28.74 -3.34 3.23
N GLU A 186 -28.22 -4.46 3.72
CA GLU A 186 -27.84 -4.65 5.13
C GLU A 186 -26.34 -4.60 5.37
N ARG A 187 -25.51 -4.81 4.34
CA ARG A 187 -24.04 -4.87 4.51
C ARG A 187 -23.41 -3.50 4.76
N GLN A 188 -24.04 -2.42 4.32
CA GLN A 188 -23.50 -1.07 4.52
C GLN A 188 -23.64 -0.63 5.99
N PRO A 189 -22.58 -0.09 6.61
CA PRO A 189 -22.67 0.48 7.96
C PRO A 189 -23.75 1.56 8.04
N ALA A 190 -24.49 1.60 9.15
CA ALA A 190 -25.45 2.66 9.39
C ALA A 190 -24.72 4.02 9.51
N VAL A 191 -25.25 5.04 8.82
CA VAL A 191 -24.74 6.43 8.88
C VAL A 191 -25.41 7.23 9.99
N LEU A 192 -26.63 6.84 10.35
CA LEU A 192 -27.39 7.42 11.46
C LEU A 192 -28.15 6.27 12.14
N VAL A 193 -28.07 6.22 13.46
CA VAL A 193 -28.79 5.24 14.29
C VAL A 193 -29.63 6.02 15.29
N GLY A 194 -30.94 5.82 15.23
CA GLY A 194 -31.93 6.36 16.15
C GLY A 194 -31.97 5.58 17.46
N SER A 195 -32.75 6.09 18.42
CA SER A 195 -32.91 5.46 19.72
C SER A 195 -33.97 4.35 19.66
N GLY A 196 -33.55 3.12 19.37
CA GLY A 196 -34.40 1.93 19.47
C GLY A 196 -35.09 1.52 18.16
N LEU A 197 -36.21 0.81 18.30
CA LEU A 197 -37.01 0.33 17.18
C LEU A 197 -38.21 1.26 16.98
N GLY A 198 -38.50 1.57 15.73
CA GLY A 198 -39.63 2.38 15.29
C GLY A 198 -40.86 1.54 14.95
N PRO A 199 -42.00 2.20 14.71
CA PRO A 199 -43.26 1.54 14.41
C PRO A 199 -43.27 0.90 13.02
N ASP A 200 -43.88 -0.29 12.92
CA ASP A 200 -44.17 -0.93 11.64
C ASP A 200 -45.46 -0.36 11.05
N ILE A 201 -45.32 0.42 9.96
CA ILE A 201 -46.43 1.08 9.27
C ILE A 201 -47.40 0.09 8.60
N PHE A 202 -46.97 -1.13 8.26
CA PHE A 202 -47.86 -2.16 7.70
C PHE A 202 -48.69 -2.85 8.78
N SER A 203 -48.27 -2.77 10.05
CA SER A 203 -49.05 -3.22 11.21
C SER A 203 -50.06 -2.18 11.71
N GLY A 204 -50.13 -1.00 11.08
CA GLY A 204 -50.86 0.14 11.62
C GLY A 204 -50.22 0.70 12.90
N GLY A 205 -48.92 0.49 13.08
CA GLY A 205 -48.15 0.97 14.23
C GLY A 205 -48.30 0.13 15.51
N THR A 206 -48.94 -1.04 15.46
CA THR A 206 -49.08 -1.92 16.65
C THR A 206 -47.79 -2.62 17.04
N GLU A 207 -46.91 -2.87 16.07
CA GLU A 207 -45.58 -3.44 16.30
C GLU A 207 -44.51 -2.35 16.22
N SER A 208 -43.45 -2.48 17.02
CA SER A 208 -42.28 -1.59 17.00
C SER A 208 -41.00 -2.41 16.91
N ASP A 209 -40.81 -3.06 15.76
CA ASP A 209 -39.71 -3.96 15.45
C ASP A 209 -38.81 -3.46 14.31
N VAL A 210 -39.08 -2.27 13.77
CA VAL A 210 -38.34 -1.68 12.65
C VAL A 210 -37.07 -1.00 13.17
N PRO A 211 -35.87 -1.37 12.73
CA PRO A 211 -34.66 -0.66 13.14
C PRO A 211 -34.69 0.80 12.68
N GLU A 212 -34.50 1.73 13.62
CA GLU A 212 -34.33 3.15 13.31
C GLU A 212 -32.88 3.42 12.89
N SER A 213 -32.55 3.08 11.65
CA SER A 213 -31.23 3.37 11.10
C SER A 213 -31.28 3.71 9.62
N TYR A 214 -30.35 4.56 9.21
CA TYR A 214 -30.17 4.95 7.82
C TYR A 214 -28.85 4.41 7.29
N HIS A 215 -28.83 4.02 6.03
CA HIS A 215 -27.70 3.45 5.33
C HIS A 215 -27.48 4.22 4.02
N THR A 216 -26.28 4.10 3.46
CA THR A 216 -25.97 4.69 2.15
C THR A 216 -24.96 3.84 1.39
N ASP A 217 -25.05 3.89 0.06
CA ASP A 217 -24.04 3.38 -0.89
C ASP A 217 -23.25 4.52 -1.55
N GLY A 218 -23.39 5.75 -1.05
CA GLY A 218 -22.76 6.94 -1.61
C GLY A 218 -23.59 7.66 -2.68
N THR A 219 -24.62 7.01 -3.24
CA THR A 219 -25.57 7.63 -4.19
C THR A 219 -26.97 7.69 -3.59
N TRP A 220 -27.42 6.61 -2.98
CA TRP A 220 -28.71 6.48 -2.31
C TRP A 220 -28.56 6.48 -0.80
N ILE A 221 -29.58 7.01 -0.12
CA ILE A 221 -29.82 6.84 1.31
C ILE A 221 -31.14 6.08 1.46
N TRP A 222 -31.15 5.03 2.28
CA TRP A 222 -32.35 4.28 2.60
C TRP A 222 -32.46 4.05 4.10
N HIS A 223 -33.70 3.93 4.58
CA HIS A 223 -34.01 3.54 5.94
C HIS A 223 -33.96 2.01 6.08
N ALA A 224 -33.59 1.48 7.25
CA ALA A 224 -33.54 0.05 7.53
C ALA A 224 -34.92 -0.64 7.48
N SER A 225 -36.01 0.13 7.42
CA SER A 225 -37.33 -0.37 7.08
C SER A 225 -37.39 -1.03 5.69
N VAL A 226 -36.58 -0.59 4.72
CA VAL A 226 -36.57 -1.18 3.36
C VAL A 226 -36.19 -2.66 3.38
N PRO A 227 -35.01 -3.08 3.90
CA PRO A 227 -34.70 -4.50 4.03
C PRO A 227 -35.60 -5.23 5.03
N HIS A 228 -36.05 -4.55 6.11
CA HIS A 228 -36.97 -5.16 7.07
C HIS A 228 -38.30 -5.56 6.43
N TYR A 229 -38.96 -4.66 5.68
CA TYR A 229 -40.23 -4.93 5.01
C TYR A 229 -40.07 -5.88 3.81
N LEU A 230 -38.95 -5.81 3.09
CA LEU A 230 -38.65 -6.80 2.04
C LEU A 230 -38.63 -8.22 2.63
N ARG A 231 -38.02 -8.40 3.81
CA ARG A 231 -37.98 -9.69 4.50
C ARG A 231 -39.35 -10.10 5.05
N LYS A 232 -40.05 -9.19 5.71
CA LYS A 232 -41.28 -9.48 6.46
C LYS A 232 -42.51 -9.62 5.55
N TYR A 233 -42.61 -8.75 4.55
CA TYR A 233 -43.79 -8.59 3.70
C TYR A 233 -43.52 -8.82 2.21
N GLY A 234 -42.26 -9.05 1.81
CA GLY A 234 -41.90 -9.17 0.38
C GLY A 234 -42.00 -7.86 -0.39
N THR A 235 -41.99 -6.71 0.30
CA THR A 235 -42.17 -5.40 -0.34
C THR A 235 -40.95 -5.03 -1.19
N PRO A 236 -41.11 -4.77 -2.48
CA PRO A 236 -40.01 -4.37 -3.35
C PRO A 236 -39.48 -2.96 -3.02
N PRO A 237 -38.15 -2.73 -3.06
CA PRO A 237 -37.58 -1.39 -3.02
C PRO A 237 -38.05 -0.51 -4.20
N GLU A 238 -37.78 0.79 -4.12
CA GLU A 238 -38.09 1.73 -5.20
C GLU A 238 -37.45 1.30 -6.53
N PRO A 239 -38.15 1.35 -7.69
CA PRO A 239 -37.66 0.78 -8.95
C PRO A 239 -36.32 1.32 -9.44
N ASP A 240 -36.10 2.63 -9.35
CA ASP A 240 -34.82 3.26 -9.72
C ASP A 240 -33.69 2.80 -8.79
N PHE A 241 -33.99 2.63 -7.51
CA PHE A 241 -33.03 2.14 -6.54
C PHE A 241 -32.71 0.66 -6.78
N LEU A 242 -33.71 -0.17 -7.06
CA LEU A 242 -33.51 -1.58 -7.43
C LEU A 242 -32.69 -1.72 -8.71
N THR A 243 -32.92 -0.87 -9.71
CA THR A 243 -32.13 -0.83 -10.94
C THR A 243 -30.68 -0.46 -10.65
N HIS A 244 -30.44 0.55 -9.82
CA HIS A 244 -29.10 0.92 -9.37
C HIS A 244 -28.36 -0.23 -8.66
N ILE A 245 -29.06 -0.98 -7.80
CA ILE A 245 -28.48 -2.16 -7.11
C ILE A 245 -28.12 -3.26 -8.11
N ARG A 246 -28.96 -3.50 -9.12
CA ARG A 246 -28.71 -4.48 -10.19
C ARG A 246 -27.52 -4.09 -11.05
N ASP A 247 -27.37 -2.81 -11.38
CA ASP A 247 -26.23 -2.28 -12.15
C ASP A 247 -24.89 -2.45 -11.39
N GLN A 248 -24.93 -2.71 -10.08
CA GLN A 248 -23.77 -3.02 -9.24
C GLN A 248 -23.64 -4.52 -8.93
N ASP A 249 -24.34 -5.40 -9.64
CA ASP A 249 -24.35 -6.85 -9.42
C ASP A 249 -24.63 -7.23 -7.94
N PHE A 250 -25.48 -6.45 -7.26
CA PHE A 250 -25.80 -6.61 -5.84
C PHE A 250 -24.55 -6.59 -4.92
N GLN A 251 -23.47 -5.93 -5.34
CA GLN A 251 -22.28 -5.66 -4.53
C GLN A 251 -22.24 -4.19 -4.14
N PRO A 252 -22.53 -3.83 -2.89
CA PRO A 252 -22.53 -2.43 -2.50
C PRO A 252 -21.09 -1.90 -2.44
N PRO A 253 -20.85 -0.64 -2.81
CA PRO A 253 -19.52 -0.09 -2.95
C PRO A 253 -18.93 0.24 -1.57
N TYR A 254 -17.61 0.41 -1.48
CA TYR A 254 -17.04 0.98 -0.27
C TYR A 254 -17.39 2.46 -0.19
N VAL A 255 -18.12 2.85 0.86
CA VAL A 255 -18.39 4.26 1.17
C VAL A 255 -17.38 4.74 2.20
N ASP A 256 -16.65 5.81 1.91
CA ASP A 256 -15.68 6.35 2.86
C ASP A 256 -16.33 7.07 4.05
N LYS A 257 -15.54 7.37 5.09
CA LYS A 257 -16.03 8.00 6.33
C LYS A 257 -16.60 9.39 6.08
N LEU A 258 -15.98 10.20 5.21
CA LEU A 258 -16.44 11.54 4.92
C LEU A 258 -17.80 11.49 4.22
N THR A 259 -17.95 10.66 3.19
CA THR A 259 -19.25 10.48 2.50
C THR A 259 -20.36 10.04 3.46
N ARG A 260 -20.07 9.09 4.38
CA ARG A 260 -21.04 8.69 5.41
C ARG A 260 -21.41 9.82 6.37
N ARG A 261 -20.43 10.62 6.83
CA ARG A 261 -20.67 11.79 7.68
C ARG A 261 -21.45 12.89 6.95
N THR A 262 -21.22 13.05 5.64
CA THR A 262 -22.00 13.96 4.79
C THR A 262 -23.45 13.49 4.68
N ALA A 263 -23.71 12.21 4.43
CA ALA A 263 -25.06 11.66 4.41
C ALA A 263 -25.78 11.85 5.76
N ALA A 264 -25.09 11.61 6.88
CA ALA A 264 -25.63 11.85 8.21
C ALA A 264 -25.95 13.32 8.48
N ALA A 265 -25.10 14.25 8.02
CA ALA A 265 -25.34 15.68 8.15
C ALA A 265 -26.58 16.13 7.35
N ASP A 266 -26.74 15.63 6.12
CA ASP A 266 -27.91 15.91 5.28
C ASP A 266 -29.21 15.40 5.93
N LEU A 267 -29.20 14.18 6.46
CA LEU A 267 -30.34 13.62 7.20
C LEU A 267 -30.73 14.44 8.44
N LEU A 268 -29.75 15.03 9.11
CA LEU A 268 -29.95 15.86 10.31
C LEU A 268 -30.22 17.34 9.98
N GLY A 269 -30.20 17.75 8.71
CA GLY A 269 -30.28 19.15 8.31
C GLY A 269 -29.15 20.03 8.86
N ARG A 270 -27.97 19.43 9.11
CA ARG A 270 -26.79 20.10 9.67
C ARG A 270 -25.82 20.54 8.57
N SER A 271 -24.90 21.44 8.90
CA SER A 271 -23.81 21.80 7.99
C SER A 271 -22.96 20.57 7.65
N ARG A 272 -22.64 20.40 6.37
CA ARG A 272 -21.82 19.29 5.89
C ARG A 272 -20.40 19.37 6.45
N PRO A 273 -19.81 18.25 6.89
CA PRO A 273 -18.44 18.22 7.36
C PRO A 273 -17.46 18.54 6.23
N LYS A 274 -16.37 19.22 6.57
CA LYS A 274 -15.20 19.38 5.71
C LYS A 274 -14.39 18.08 5.69
N ALA A 275 -13.71 17.82 4.57
CA ALA A 275 -12.66 16.80 4.55
C ALA A 275 -11.57 17.16 5.55
N ASP A 276 -11.10 16.19 6.32
CA ASP A 276 -9.88 16.35 7.10
C ASP A 276 -8.70 16.19 6.13
N PRO A 277 -7.78 17.18 6.02
CA PRO A 277 -6.57 17.03 5.22
C PRO A 277 -5.78 15.76 5.55
N GLY A 278 -5.81 15.31 6.81
CA GLY A 278 -5.16 14.06 7.24
C GLY A 278 -5.81 12.78 6.68
N GLU A 279 -7.07 12.83 6.24
CA GLU A 279 -7.74 11.72 5.54
C GLU A 279 -7.42 11.69 4.02
N ALA A 280 -6.90 12.79 3.46
CA ALA A 280 -6.55 12.90 2.05
C ALA A 280 -5.07 12.56 1.75
N LEU A 281 -4.20 12.66 2.77
CA LEU A 281 -2.79 12.31 2.68
C LEU A 281 -2.57 10.80 2.87
N PRO A 282 -1.56 10.21 2.20
CA PRO A 282 -1.14 8.84 2.49
C PRO A 282 -0.84 8.67 3.98
N THR A 283 -1.38 7.61 4.58
CA THR A 283 -1.05 7.24 5.95
C THR A 283 0.36 6.67 6.04
N THR A 284 0.91 6.55 7.25
CA THR A 284 2.20 5.85 7.46
C THR A 284 2.15 4.40 6.96
N GLY A 285 0.98 3.76 7.01
CA GLY A 285 0.76 2.43 6.43
C GLY A 285 0.80 2.43 4.90
N ASP A 286 0.22 3.45 4.25
CA ASP A 286 0.26 3.60 2.79
C ASP A 286 1.70 3.86 2.31
N ILE A 287 2.43 4.75 3.01
CA ILE A 287 3.84 5.03 2.72
C ILE A 287 4.67 3.76 2.89
N ALA A 288 4.48 3.02 3.99
CA ALA A 288 5.19 1.75 4.20
C ALA A 288 4.89 0.74 3.08
N ALA A 289 3.62 0.57 2.69
CA ALA A 289 3.24 -0.32 1.60
C ALA A 289 3.83 0.12 0.24
N GLU A 290 3.89 1.41 -0.03
CA GLU A 290 4.54 1.95 -1.23
C GLU A 290 6.05 1.63 -1.22
N LEU A 291 6.74 1.84 -0.10
CA LEU A 291 8.17 1.54 0.02
C LEU A 291 8.50 0.04 -0.08
N GLU A 292 7.56 -0.85 0.27
CA GLU A 292 7.72 -2.30 0.07
C GLU A 292 7.53 -2.73 -1.39
N THR A 293 6.81 -1.95 -2.20
CA THR A 293 6.39 -2.36 -3.55
C THR A 293 7.09 -1.59 -4.67
N ARG A 294 7.56 -0.37 -4.39
CA ARG A 294 8.28 0.47 -5.33
C ARG A 294 9.76 0.10 -5.36
N THR A 295 10.29 -0.19 -6.54
CA THR A 295 11.67 -0.69 -6.69
C THR A 295 12.74 0.39 -6.54
N ASP A 296 12.42 1.65 -6.84
CA ASP A 296 13.37 2.77 -6.78
C ASP A 296 12.69 4.02 -6.19
N PRO A 297 12.49 4.06 -4.86
CA PRO A 297 11.88 5.21 -4.23
C PRO A 297 12.86 6.37 -4.08
N ALA A 298 12.51 7.53 -4.65
CA ALA A 298 13.16 8.79 -4.33
C ALA A 298 12.89 9.16 -2.87
N LEU A 299 13.94 9.16 -2.04
CA LEU A 299 13.89 9.49 -0.62
C LEU A 299 14.88 10.61 -0.30
N GLU A 300 14.47 11.55 0.54
CA GLU A 300 15.39 12.49 1.17
C GLU A 300 16.25 11.78 2.24
N ASP A 301 17.43 12.33 2.53
CA ASP A 301 18.40 11.73 3.44
C ASP A 301 17.80 11.33 4.81
N PRO A 302 16.98 12.14 5.51
CA PRO A 302 16.39 11.73 6.79
C PRO A 302 15.46 10.52 6.66
N ALA A 303 14.63 10.48 5.61
CA ALA A 303 13.72 9.37 5.36
C ALA A 303 14.50 8.09 5.00
N LEU A 304 15.54 8.21 4.19
CA LEU A 304 16.45 7.12 3.87
C LEU A 304 17.10 6.51 5.12
N LEU A 305 17.55 7.33 6.08
CA LEU A 305 18.14 6.83 7.32
C LEU A 305 17.13 6.08 8.20
N VAL A 306 15.86 6.49 8.21
CA VAL A 306 14.78 5.75 8.89
C VAL A 306 14.55 4.39 8.24
N VAL A 307 14.46 4.35 6.91
CA VAL A 307 14.33 3.09 6.15
C VAL A 307 15.53 2.17 6.39
N LEU A 308 16.75 2.71 6.37
CA LEU A 308 17.96 1.94 6.68
C LEU A 308 17.92 1.33 8.09
N ALA A 309 17.54 2.11 9.10
CA ALA A 309 17.41 1.60 10.47
C ALA A 309 16.36 0.49 10.57
N GLN A 310 15.23 0.64 9.90
CA GLN A 310 14.18 -0.37 9.85
C GLN A 310 14.69 -1.68 9.19
N ARG A 311 15.35 -1.60 8.04
CA ARG A 311 15.92 -2.78 7.37
C ARG A 311 16.97 -3.51 8.20
N LEU A 312 17.83 -2.76 8.89
CA LEU A 312 18.80 -3.33 9.83
C LEU A 312 18.09 -4.07 10.99
N ALA A 313 17.04 -3.49 11.56
CA ALA A 313 16.25 -4.10 12.62
C ALA A 313 15.50 -5.37 12.16
N GLU A 314 14.89 -5.34 10.98
CA GLU A 314 14.20 -6.50 10.37
C GLU A 314 15.16 -7.68 10.12
N HIS A 315 16.43 -7.39 9.81
CA HIS A 315 17.47 -8.40 9.70
C HIS A 315 18.09 -8.81 11.04
N GLY A 316 17.68 -8.24 12.17
CA GLY A 316 18.18 -8.59 13.49
C GLY A 316 19.56 -8.00 13.82
N VAL A 317 19.95 -6.89 13.15
CA VAL A 317 21.14 -6.13 13.53
C VAL A 317 20.87 -5.38 14.83
N TRP A 318 21.75 -5.54 15.81
CA TRP A 318 21.57 -4.95 17.12
C TRP A 318 21.74 -3.43 17.08
N PRO A 319 20.95 -2.66 17.86
CA PRO A 319 21.12 -1.21 17.96
C PRO A 319 22.52 -0.80 18.43
N ALA A 320 23.24 -1.66 19.15
CA ALA A 320 24.62 -1.39 19.58
C ALA A 320 25.65 -1.54 18.44
N ALA A 321 25.33 -2.29 17.38
CA ALA A 321 26.25 -2.61 16.29
C ALA A 321 26.43 -1.46 15.29
N TYR A 322 25.53 -0.47 15.29
CA TYR A 322 25.58 0.64 14.34
C TYR A 322 25.17 1.99 14.94
N ARG A 323 25.54 3.09 14.27
CA ARG A 323 25.08 4.45 14.57
C ARG A 323 24.78 5.18 13.26
N LEU A 324 23.64 5.87 13.22
CA LEU A 324 23.27 6.76 12.13
C LEU A 324 23.31 8.20 12.66
N ALA A 325 23.97 9.10 11.93
CA ALA A 325 24.18 10.50 12.32
C ALA A 325 24.79 10.69 13.73
N SER A 326 25.49 9.66 14.22
CA SER A 326 26.23 9.67 15.48
C SER A 326 27.41 8.68 15.40
N ARG A 327 28.29 8.72 16.40
CA ARG A 327 29.53 7.92 16.44
C ARG A 327 29.62 7.18 17.77
N ALA A 328 30.03 5.92 17.73
CA ALA A 328 30.29 5.11 18.91
C ALA A 328 31.36 4.07 18.64
N ASP A 329 32.29 3.90 19.57
CA ASP A 329 33.30 2.85 19.49
C ASP A 329 32.67 1.45 19.47
N GLY A 330 33.22 0.56 18.66
CA GLY A 330 32.71 -0.79 18.45
C GLY A 330 31.59 -0.87 17.40
N ALA A 331 30.96 0.24 17.03
CA ALA A 331 29.86 0.29 16.08
C ALA A 331 30.32 0.68 14.65
N TRP A 332 29.57 0.22 13.66
CA TRP A 332 29.62 0.76 12.31
C TRP A 332 28.78 2.03 12.21
N CYS A 333 29.39 3.13 11.81
CA CYS A 333 28.76 4.43 11.83
C CYS A 333 28.59 4.96 10.40
N LEU A 334 27.45 5.59 10.13
CA LEU A 334 27.17 6.36 8.92
C LEU A 334 26.89 7.81 9.32
N ASN A 335 27.69 8.75 8.80
CA ASN A 335 27.62 10.15 9.17
C ASN A 335 27.84 11.10 7.98
N PRO A 336 27.14 12.25 7.92
CA PRO A 336 27.53 13.33 7.02
C PRO A 336 28.86 13.95 7.48
N THR A 337 29.66 14.36 6.51
CA THR A 337 30.97 15.02 6.68
C THR A 337 31.16 16.09 5.61
N ASP A 338 32.24 16.84 5.69
CA ASP A 338 32.66 17.81 4.66
C ASP A 338 33.04 17.15 3.31
N ARG A 339 33.30 15.84 3.32
CA ARG A 339 33.64 15.02 2.14
C ARG A 339 32.47 14.19 1.62
N GLY A 340 31.24 14.53 1.99
CA GLY A 340 30.06 13.70 1.74
C GLY A 340 29.77 12.75 2.90
N TRP A 341 29.29 11.55 2.60
CA TRP A 341 28.85 10.58 3.59
C TRP A 341 29.96 9.58 3.95
N GLU A 342 30.31 9.50 5.22
CA GLU A 342 31.30 8.56 5.73
C GLU A 342 30.62 7.29 6.26
N VAL A 343 31.13 6.12 5.85
CA VAL A 343 30.82 4.82 6.48
C VAL A 343 32.10 4.19 7.01
N ALA A 344 32.14 3.92 8.32
CA ALA A 344 33.31 3.33 8.96
C ALA A 344 32.96 2.60 10.26
N ARG A 345 33.75 1.60 10.64
CA ARG A 345 33.77 1.12 12.03
C ARG A 345 34.55 2.10 12.89
N TYR A 346 34.05 2.43 14.08
CA TYR A 346 34.75 3.31 15.02
C TYR A 346 35.49 2.50 16.10
N ALA A 347 36.71 2.91 16.42
CA ALA A 347 37.51 2.36 17.51
C ALA A 347 38.48 3.42 18.04
N GLY A 348 38.54 3.58 19.37
CA GLY A 348 39.41 4.57 20.00
C GLY A 348 39.01 6.01 19.65
N GLY A 349 37.72 6.25 19.42
CA GLY A 349 37.17 7.55 19.02
C GLY A 349 37.40 7.94 17.56
N ALA A 350 37.99 7.07 16.74
CA ALA A 350 38.35 7.36 15.35
C ALA A 350 37.78 6.33 14.35
N PRO A 351 37.50 6.73 13.09
CA PRO A 351 37.08 5.79 12.06
C PRO A 351 38.25 4.90 11.61
N VAL A 352 37.99 3.59 11.51
CA VAL A 352 38.93 2.59 11.01
C VAL A 352 38.63 2.32 9.54
N ARG A 353 39.57 2.72 8.66
CA ARG A 353 39.46 2.59 7.19
C ARG A 353 38.13 3.18 6.64
N PRO A 354 37.87 4.48 6.85
CA PRO A 354 36.64 5.11 6.40
C PRO A 354 36.48 5.04 4.89
N GLN A 355 35.24 4.87 4.44
CA GLN A 355 34.84 5.03 3.05
C GLN A 355 33.91 6.23 2.93
N TYR A 356 34.07 7.00 1.85
CA TYR A 356 33.33 8.23 1.59
C TYR A 356 32.49 8.08 0.32
N PHE A 357 31.26 8.57 0.37
CA PHE A 357 30.29 8.52 -0.72
C PHE A 357 29.69 9.90 -0.95
N GLU A 358 29.38 10.24 -2.20
CA GLU A 358 28.74 11.51 -2.52
C GLU A 358 27.26 11.50 -2.12
N ARG A 359 26.55 10.38 -2.38
CA ARG A 359 25.13 10.20 -2.08
C ARG A 359 24.93 9.43 -0.77
N ALA A 360 23.93 9.83 0.01
CA ALA A 360 23.52 9.11 1.21
C ALA A 360 23.08 7.67 0.91
N GLU A 361 22.45 7.47 -0.24
CA GLU A 361 21.96 6.16 -0.69
C GLU A 361 23.10 5.14 -0.85
N ASP A 362 24.18 5.52 -1.53
CA ASP A 362 25.34 4.63 -1.71
C ASP A 362 25.99 4.28 -0.36
N ALA A 363 26.08 5.26 0.54
CA ALA A 363 26.55 5.04 1.90
C ALA A 363 25.63 4.09 2.70
N ALA A 364 24.30 4.24 2.56
CA ALA A 364 23.31 3.41 3.23
C ALA A 364 23.40 1.95 2.73
N GLN A 365 23.45 1.74 1.42
CA GLN A 365 23.66 0.44 0.80
C GLN A 365 24.98 -0.20 1.25
N HIS A 366 26.04 0.61 1.34
CA HIS A 366 27.34 0.14 1.84
C HIS A 366 27.27 -0.30 3.31
N LEU A 367 26.63 0.48 4.19
CA LEU A 367 26.48 0.13 5.60
C LEU A 367 25.67 -1.18 5.76
N LEU A 368 24.58 -1.32 5.02
CA LEU A 368 23.75 -2.52 5.00
C LEU A 368 24.60 -3.74 4.61
N GLY A 369 25.35 -3.66 3.51
CA GLY A 369 26.28 -4.70 3.09
C GLY A 369 27.37 -4.99 4.12
N ALA A 370 27.95 -3.94 4.72
CA ALA A 370 29.00 -4.08 5.73
C ALA A 370 28.53 -4.85 6.97
N LEU A 371 27.27 -4.66 7.39
CA LEU A 371 26.70 -5.32 8.56
C LEU A 371 26.16 -6.72 8.25
N LEU A 372 25.48 -6.91 7.12
CA LEU A 372 24.81 -8.18 6.80
C LEU A 372 25.76 -9.24 6.19
N LEU A 373 26.86 -8.84 5.56
CA LEU A 373 27.81 -9.78 4.97
C LEU A 373 28.47 -10.69 6.00
N HIS A 374 28.66 -10.23 7.24
CA HIS A 374 29.28 -11.01 8.29
C HIS A 374 28.38 -11.04 9.54
N PRO A 375 27.79 -12.20 9.89
CA PRO A 375 26.83 -12.30 11.00
C PRO A 375 27.35 -11.76 12.34
N ALA A 376 28.65 -11.90 12.63
CA ALA A 376 29.24 -11.35 13.86
C ALA A 376 29.22 -9.82 13.93
N ARG A 377 29.14 -9.12 12.79
CA ARG A 377 29.00 -7.64 12.77
C ARG A 377 27.61 -7.20 13.17
N MET A 378 26.59 -8.03 12.94
CA MET A 378 25.21 -7.73 13.33
C MET A 378 25.07 -7.57 14.86
N THR A 379 25.94 -8.21 15.65
CA THR A 379 26.00 -8.09 17.11
C THR A 379 27.10 -7.13 17.59
N GLY A 380 27.80 -6.44 16.68
CA GLY A 380 28.97 -5.62 17.03
C GLY A 380 30.17 -6.44 17.54
N GLY A 381 30.18 -7.75 17.27
CA GLY A 381 31.16 -8.70 17.81
C GLY A 381 30.88 -9.14 19.24
N ALA A 382 29.79 -8.68 19.86
CA ALA A 382 29.36 -9.18 21.15
C ALA A 382 28.78 -10.59 21.01
N GLU A 383 28.98 -11.40 22.04
CA GLU A 383 28.26 -12.67 22.17
C GLU A 383 26.78 -12.37 22.43
N THR A 384 25.86 -13.12 21.80
CA THR A 384 24.43 -13.08 22.16
C THR A 384 24.31 -13.29 23.66
N PRO A 385 23.67 -12.37 24.41
CA PRO A 385 23.26 -12.66 25.78
C PRO A 385 22.55 -14.00 25.82
N LEU A 386 22.73 -14.77 26.89
CA LEU A 386 21.88 -15.93 27.11
C LEU A 386 20.45 -15.41 27.28
N GLU A 387 19.65 -15.59 26.23
CA GLU A 387 18.24 -15.28 26.23
C GLU A 387 17.54 -16.12 27.29
N THR A 388 16.60 -15.51 27.99
CA THR A 388 15.77 -16.19 28.98
C THR A 388 14.93 -17.27 28.31
N SER A 389 14.55 -18.31 29.06
CA SER A 389 13.65 -19.35 28.55
C SER A 389 12.32 -18.76 28.05
N ALA A 390 11.87 -17.64 28.62
CA ALA A 390 10.68 -16.93 28.18
C ALA A 390 10.86 -16.32 26.77
N GLU A 391 11.94 -15.57 26.54
CA GLU A 391 12.26 -15.00 25.22
C GLU A 391 12.43 -16.09 24.15
N LEU A 392 12.99 -17.23 24.54
CA LEU A 392 13.19 -18.36 23.64
C LEU A 392 11.92 -19.14 23.32
N ALA A 393 10.90 -19.08 24.18
CA ALA A 393 9.62 -19.74 23.93
C ALA A 393 8.88 -19.14 22.73
N ASP A 394 9.11 -17.86 22.43
CA ASP A 394 8.50 -17.13 21.31
C ASP A 394 9.17 -17.42 19.96
N TRP A 395 10.27 -18.19 19.95
CA TRP A 395 10.95 -18.54 18.70
C TRP A 395 10.08 -19.47 17.84
N PRO A 396 10.07 -19.26 16.50
CA PRO A 396 9.14 -19.93 15.60
C PRO A 396 9.41 -21.43 15.43
N ILE A 397 10.58 -21.92 15.84
CA ILE A 397 10.98 -23.33 15.77
C ILE A 397 11.61 -23.70 17.11
N GLN A 398 11.02 -24.70 17.77
CA GLN A 398 11.52 -25.24 19.04
C GLN A 398 12.25 -26.58 18.82
N PRO A 399 13.25 -26.89 19.65
CA PRO A 399 13.85 -28.22 19.70
C PRO A 399 12.78 -29.28 20.03
N ALA A 400 12.88 -30.43 19.38
CA ALA A 400 12.04 -31.59 19.67
C ALA A 400 12.38 -32.16 21.05
N GLU A 401 11.45 -32.95 21.60
CA GLU A 401 11.66 -33.60 22.90
C GLU A 401 12.96 -34.44 22.91
N GLY A 402 13.80 -34.21 23.92
CA GLY A 402 15.08 -34.90 24.09
C GLY A 402 16.27 -34.28 23.33
N ASP A 403 16.04 -33.31 22.46
CA ASP A 403 17.11 -32.46 21.92
C ASP A 403 17.42 -31.27 22.86
N PRO A 404 18.65 -30.75 22.84
CA PRO A 404 19.03 -29.63 23.68
C PRO A 404 18.19 -28.36 23.45
N PRO A 405 17.91 -27.59 24.51
CA PRO A 405 17.15 -26.34 24.41
C PRO A 405 17.94 -25.26 23.65
N LEU A 406 17.23 -24.27 23.10
CA LEU A 406 17.82 -23.12 22.39
C LEU A 406 18.77 -22.27 23.25
N THR A 407 18.73 -22.42 24.58
CA THR A 407 19.68 -21.79 25.51
C THR A 407 21.11 -22.27 25.31
N LEU A 408 21.31 -23.46 24.70
CA LEU A 408 22.65 -23.98 24.38
C LEU A 408 23.18 -23.50 23.01
N LEU A 409 22.44 -22.62 22.33
CA LEU A 409 22.85 -22.02 21.07
C LEU A 409 22.98 -20.50 21.21
N ARG A 410 24.07 -19.94 20.69
CA ARG A 410 24.28 -18.49 20.56
C ARG A 410 24.24 -18.05 19.10
N ASN A 411 24.14 -16.74 18.86
CA ASN A 411 24.02 -16.12 17.53
C ASN A 411 22.91 -16.74 16.70
N LYS A 412 21.78 -17.02 17.37
CA LYS A 412 20.64 -17.66 16.74
C LYS A 412 20.00 -16.72 15.74
N ARG A 413 19.49 -17.27 14.64
CA ARG A 413 18.68 -16.55 13.66
C ARG A 413 17.88 -17.53 12.82
N VAL A 414 16.79 -17.07 12.23
CA VAL A 414 16.03 -17.86 11.25
C VAL A 414 16.70 -17.70 9.88
N VAL A 415 17.02 -18.81 9.23
CA VAL A 415 17.59 -18.83 7.88
C VAL A 415 16.85 -19.82 7.00
N ARG A 416 17.05 -19.71 5.68
CA ARG A 416 16.54 -20.67 4.71
C ARG A 416 17.71 -21.52 4.23
N LEU A 417 17.68 -22.82 4.54
CA LEU A 417 18.62 -23.78 3.96
C LEU A 417 18.08 -24.24 2.60
N PRO A 418 18.83 -24.06 1.50
CA PRO A 418 18.38 -24.44 0.17
C PRO A 418 18.28 -25.96 0.00
N ALA A 419 17.52 -26.38 -1.01
CA ALA A 419 17.56 -27.77 -1.48
C ALA A 419 19.00 -28.15 -1.88
N GLY A 420 19.41 -29.38 -1.59
CA GLY A 420 20.75 -29.91 -1.82
C GLY A 420 21.71 -29.76 -0.63
N THR A 421 21.40 -28.92 0.37
CA THR A 421 22.20 -28.82 1.59
C THR A 421 22.27 -30.17 2.31
N VAL A 422 23.47 -30.56 2.73
CA VAL A 422 23.72 -31.74 3.55
C VAL A 422 23.83 -31.33 5.01
N VAL A 423 23.18 -32.07 5.89
CA VAL A 423 23.21 -31.86 7.34
C VAL A 423 23.54 -33.16 8.06
N LEU A 424 24.15 -33.02 9.24
CA LEU A 424 24.63 -34.12 10.06
C LEU A 424 23.80 -34.25 11.34
N ARG A 425 23.40 -35.47 11.69
CA ARG A 425 22.72 -35.79 12.94
C ARG A 425 23.59 -36.68 13.80
N PHE A 426 23.69 -36.33 15.09
CA PHE A 426 24.16 -37.22 16.14
C PHE A 426 22.98 -37.66 17.01
N GLY A 427 22.69 -38.95 17.04
CA GLY A 427 21.52 -39.55 17.71
C GLY A 427 20.38 -39.95 16.76
N ASP A 428 19.24 -40.29 17.37
CA ASP A 428 18.03 -40.77 16.69
C ASP A 428 17.26 -39.69 15.89
N GLU A 429 16.22 -40.15 15.17
CA GLU A 429 15.40 -39.35 14.25
C GLU A 429 14.12 -38.78 14.87
N SER A 430 13.89 -38.99 16.15
CA SER A 430 12.82 -38.30 16.90
C SER A 430 13.17 -36.85 17.19
N GLY A 431 14.47 -36.52 17.17
CA GLY A 431 14.97 -35.15 17.28
C GLY A 431 14.82 -34.33 15.98
N ASN A 432 15.05 -33.02 16.09
CA ASN A 432 15.09 -32.05 14.98
C ASN A 432 16.36 -31.20 14.95
N LEU A 433 17.31 -31.42 15.87
CA LEU A 433 18.62 -30.79 15.89
C LEU A 433 19.60 -31.53 14.97
N VAL A 434 20.13 -30.81 13.98
CA VAL A 434 21.19 -31.24 13.09
C VAL A 434 22.33 -30.23 13.09
N HIS A 435 23.44 -30.58 12.47
CA HIS A 435 24.64 -29.78 12.38
C HIS A 435 25.07 -29.61 10.93
N HIS A 436 25.97 -28.65 10.70
CA HIS A 436 26.71 -28.58 9.43
C HIS A 436 27.44 -29.92 9.19
N ASP A 437 27.51 -30.37 7.93
CA ASP A 437 27.97 -31.72 7.54
C ASP A 437 29.40 -32.07 7.98
N GLU A 438 30.28 -31.07 8.06
CA GLU A 438 31.65 -31.19 8.57
C GLU A 438 31.83 -30.95 10.10
N THR A 439 30.73 -30.89 10.86
CA THR A 439 30.80 -30.64 12.32
C THR A 439 31.33 -31.87 13.06
N ARG A 440 32.45 -31.69 13.76
CA ARG A 440 32.99 -32.72 14.67
C ARG A 440 32.12 -32.85 15.92
N PHE A 441 31.93 -34.07 16.44
CA PHE A 441 31.14 -34.32 17.65
C PHE A 441 31.52 -33.43 18.83
N ALA A 442 32.82 -33.22 19.09
CA ALA A 442 33.30 -32.36 20.18
C ALA A 442 32.83 -30.90 20.10
N ALA A 443 32.44 -30.42 18.91
CA ALA A 443 31.94 -29.07 18.71
C ALA A 443 30.42 -28.96 18.90
N THR A 444 29.70 -30.06 19.11
CA THR A 444 28.23 -30.11 19.21
C THR A 444 27.71 -29.80 20.61
N SER A 445 28.55 -30.01 21.63
CA SER A 445 28.16 -29.95 23.05
C SER A 445 26.99 -30.89 23.41
N LEU A 446 26.88 -32.04 22.73
CA LEU A 446 25.90 -33.08 23.02
C LEU A 446 26.42 -34.09 24.06
N PRO A 447 25.53 -34.81 24.76
CA PRO A 447 25.92 -35.96 25.59
C PRO A 447 26.64 -37.04 24.77
N ILE A 448 27.71 -37.62 25.34
CA ILE A 448 28.64 -38.53 24.63
C ILE A 448 27.96 -39.77 24.03
N GLU A 449 26.80 -40.17 24.56
CA GLU A 449 26.03 -41.30 24.05
C GLU A 449 25.51 -41.06 22.62
N ARG A 450 25.31 -39.80 22.23
CA ARG A 450 24.84 -39.39 20.90
C ARG A 450 25.89 -39.61 19.80
N ASP A 451 27.17 -39.75 20.17
CA ASP A 451 28.29 -39.99 19.22
C ASP A 451 28.22 -41.38 18.55
N ARG A 452 27.42 -42.30 19.12
CA ARG A 452 27.27 -43.67 18.60
C ARG A 452 26.47 -43.74 17.30
N GLU A 453 25.62 -42.76 17.05
CA GLU A 453 24.74 -42.72 15.88
C GLU A 453 25.00 -41.46 15.08
N GLU A 454 25.78 -41.58 14.02
CA GLU A 454 26.02 -40.51 13.06
C GLU A 454 25.24 -40.79 11.77
N ARG A 455 24.43 -39.83 11.32
CA ARG A 455 23.64 -39.96 10.07
C ARG A 455 23.64 -38.66 9.29
N ARG A 456 23.69 -38.75 7.96
CA ARG A 456 23.64 -37.59 7.06
C ARG A 456 22.33 -37.55 6.30
N TYR A 457 21.86 -36.33 6.06
CA TYR A 457 20.62 -36.07 5.32
C TYR A 457 20.85 -34.99 4.28
N ARG A 458 20.25 -35.14 3.11
CA ARG A 458 20.18 -34.10 2.08
C ARG A 458 18.78 -33.49 2.07
N LEU A 459 18.72 -32.17 2.10
CA LEU A 459 17.48 -31.43 1.92
C LEU A 459 16.99 -31.57 0.48
N ARG A 460 15.73 -31.97 0.29
CA ARG A 460 15.09 -32.09 -1.03
C ARG A 460 14.33 -30.83 -1.43
N ARG A 461 14.06 -29.95 -0.47
CA ARG A 461 13.45 -28.62 -0.68
C ARG A 461 14.06 -27.62 0.31
N THR A 462 13.83 -26.34 0.06
CA THR A 462 14.24 -25.28 0.99
C THR A 462 13.48 -25.37 2.31
N LEU A 463 14.19 -25.33 3.43
CA LEU A 463 13.61 -25.34 4.77
C LEU A 463 13.97 -24.06 5.52
N ALA A 464 12.99 -23.45 6.21
CA ALA A 464 13.25 -22.42 7.21
C ALA A 464 13.71 -23.11 8.50
N VAL A 465 14.84 -22.71 9.05
CA VAL A 465 15.48 -23.34 10.22
C VAL A 465 15.98 -22.27 11.17
N VAL A 466 16.14 -22.63 12.44
CA VAL A 466 16.94 -21.82 13.37
C VAL A 466 18.38 -22.29 13.26
N ILE A 467 19.28 -21.42 12.78
CA ILE A 467 20.72 -21.67 12.86
C ILE A 467 21.23 -21.10 14.18
N GLY A 468 22.20 -21.78 14.81
CA GLY A 468 22.92 -21.28 15.96
C GLY A 468 24.32 -21.89 16.07
N VAL A 469 25.12 -21.37 16.99
CA VAL A 469 26.43 -21.92 17.33
C VAL A 469 26.35 -22.56 18.71
N ALA A 470 26.74 -23.83 18.83
CA ALA A 470 26.75 -24.52 20.11
C ALA A 470 27.66 -23.81 21.12
N ILE A 471 27.17 -23.57 22.33
CA ILE A 471 27.98 -23.03 23.43
C ILE A 471 28.80 -24.15 24.10
N PRO A 472 29.90 -23.84 24.80
CA PRO A 472 30.59 -24.83 25.62
C PRO A 472 29.65 -25.41 26.70
N TRP A 473 29.51 -26.73 26.76
CA TRP A 473 28.68 -27.41 27.75
C TRP A 473 29.14 -28.85 27.97
N ALA A 474 28.91 -29.42 29.15
CA ALA A 474 29.30 -30.78 29.55
C ALA A 474 30.75 -31.17 29.17
N ASN A 475 31.71 -30.28 29.46
CA ASN A 475 33.15 -30.44 29.16
C ASN A 475 33.51 -30.50 27.67
N LEU A 476 32.59 -30.16 26.77
CA LEU A 476 32.87 -30.01 25.35
C LEU A 476 33.06 -28.53 24.99
N PRO A 477 33.98 -28.22 24.05
CA PRO A 477 34.30 -26.84 23.67
C PRO A 477 33.19 -26.11 22.89
N GLY A 478 32.21 -26.83 22.34
CA GLY A 478 31.19 -26.23 21.47
C GLY A 478 31.77 -25.63 20.20
N GLY A 479 31.09 -24.64 19.63
CA GLY A 479 31.51 -23.92 18.42
C GLY A 479 31.01 -24.51 17.11
N GLY A 480 30.33 -25.65 17.13
CA GLY A 480 29.71 -26.27 15.97
C GLY A 480 28.49 -25.49 15.50
N VAL A 481 28.30 -25.41 14.18
CA VAL A 481 27.09 -24.83 13.59
C VAL A 481 25.97 -25.85 13.69
N ALA A 482 24.88 -25.45 14.31
CA ALA A 482 23.68 -26.26 14.50
C ALA A 482 22.49 -25.65 13.76
N TYR A 483 21.55 -26.50 13.36
CA TYR A 483 20.28 -26.14 12.77
C TYR A 483 19.17 -26.89 13.51
N VAL A 484 18.14 -26.17 13.94
CA VAL A 484 16.91 -26.76 14.46
C VAL A 484 15.87 -26.71 13.35
N LEU A 485 15.42 -27.88 12.90
CA LEU A 485 14.45 -28.03 11.83
C LEU A 485 13.01 -27.87 12.35
N PRO A 486 12.02 -27.49 11.51
CA PRO A 486 10.63 -27.27 11.96
C PRO A 486 9.90 -28.47 12.56
N LYS A 487 10.43 -29.68 12.33
CA LYS A 487 9.82 -30.97 12.70
C LYS A 487 10.93 -32.00 12.94
N PRO A 488 10.63 -33.11 13.64
CA PRO A 488 11.53 -34.26 13.74
C PRO A 488 12.04 -34.77 12.38
N LEU A 489 13.23 -35.37 12.38
CA LEU A 489 13.85 -35.93 11.16
C LEU A 489 12.98 -37.02 10.54
N SER A 490 12.37 -37.87 11.37
CA SER A 490 11.48 -38.94 10.92
C SER A 490 10.29 -38.41 10.09
N GLU A 491 9.69 -37.28 10.48
CA GLU A 491 8.61 -36.64 9.73
C GLU A 491 9.10 -36.03 8.41
N HIS A 492 10.24 -35.34 8.43
CA HIS A 492 10.82 -34.77 7.21
C HIS A 492 11.25 -35.84 6.21
N VAL A 493 11.67 -37.01 6.69
CA VAL A 493 11.95 -38.15 5.80
C VAL A 493 10.64 -38.71 5.24
N ALA A 494 9.61 -38.84 6.07
CA ALA A 494 8.31 -39.38 5.64
C ALA A 494 7.62 -38.49 4.60
N ASP A 495 7.70 -37.16 4.73
CA ASP A 495 7.13 -36.20 3.78
C ASP A 495 8.06 -35.87 2.60
N GLY A 496 9.25 -36.49 2.55
CA GLY A 496 10.23 -36.33 1.47
C GLY A 496 11.01 -35.01 1.51
N SER A 497 10.93 -34.22 2.58
CA SER A 497 11.74 -33.01 2.78
C SER A 497 13.22 -33.31 2.99
N LEU A 498 13.53 -34.45 3.61
CA LEU A 498 14.89 -34.97 3.80
C LEU A 498 15.06 -36.35 3.16
N GLU A 499 16.24 -36.60 2.63
CA GLU A 499 16.69 -37.89 2.12
C GLU A 499 17.89 -38.35 2.93
N ARG A 500 17.86 -39.59 3.45
CA ARG A 500 19.02 -40.21 4.09
C ARG A 500 20.11 -40.45 3.04
N ILE A 501 21.35 -40.11 3.37
CA ILE A 501 22.50 -40.35 2.49
C ILE A 501 23.58 -41.14 3.24
N GLU A 502 24.26 -42.02 2.52
CA GLU A 502 25.37 -42.83 3.04
C GLU A 502 26.63 -42.02 3.31
#